data_AF-A0A191HUN1-F1
#
_entry.id   AF-A0A191HUN1-F1
#
_cell.length_a   1.000
_cell.length_b   1.000
_cell.length_c   1.000
_cell.angle_alpha   90.00
_cell.angle_beta   90.00
_cell.angle_gamma   90.00
#
_symmetry.space_group_name_H-M   'P 1'
#
loop_
_entity.id
_entity.type
_entity.pdbx_description
1 polymer ?
#
loop_
_entity_poly.entity_id
_entity_poly.type
_entity_poly.pdbx_seq_one_letter_code
_entity_poly.pdbx_strand_id
1 'polypeptide(L)'
;MINNKAANFGAGILVHWNSTLIVDGGFIDNNDLSASPTFGYGGGIYTAAGANLEIKNGTIISNNKAKYGAGGRTEYKTSNIIQDGTIIRNNTAVSSGGGLYFGSGTYLGAGTISIGAAIIENNTANFGAGLDFGRGFTIMINGADILNNSSLTSDGAIYTYPQNILSLSNCLLNNNDAQYGGAVYIGSAENTGTATTLTLLK
;
A
#
# COMPACT_ATOMS: atom_id res chain seq x y z
N MET A 1 -12.42 -6.95 11.63
CA MET A 1 -13.34 -7.00 10.48
C MET A 1 -13.06 -8.25 9.67
N ILE A 2 -14.02 -9.17 9.54
CA ILE A 2 -13.81 -10.45 8.85
C ILE A 2 -14.97 -10.72 7.89
N ASN A 3 -14.71 -11.23 6.68
CA ASN A 3 -15.71 -11.72 5.71
C ASN A 3 -16.71 -10.69 5.17
N ASN A 4 -16.31 -9.42 5.05
CA ASN A 4 -17.21 -8.38 4.53
C ASN A 4 -17.08 -8.24 3.01
N LYS A 5 -18.15 -7.77 2.38
CA LYS A 5 -18.21 -7.46 0.95
C LYS A 5 -18.83 -6.09 0.75
N ALA A 6 -18.36 -5.35 -0.24
CA ALA A 6 -18.99 -4.11 -0.68
C ALA A 6 -19.09 -4.09 -2.21
N ALA A 7 -19.96 -3.22 -2.73
CA ALA A 7 -20.13 -3.08 -4.18
C ALA A 7 -19.07 -2.17 -4.82
N ASN A 8 -18.52 -1.20 -4.07
CA ASN A 8 -17.67 -0.14 -4.63
C ASN A 8 -16.39 0.13 -3.83
N PHE A 9 -16.48 0.24 -2.51
CA PHE A 9 -15.41 0.82 -1.68
C PHE A 9 -15.33 0.15 -0.31
N GLY A 10 -14.11 -0.02 0.21
CA GLY A 10 -13.85 -0.32 1.63
C GLY A 10 -14.62 -1.53 2.14
N ALA A 11 -14.38 -2.72 1.58
CA ALA A 11 -15.20 -3.88 1.93
C ALA A 11 -15.16 -4.19 3.43
N GLY A 12 -14.00 -4.03 4.09
CA GLY A 12 -13.90 -4.07 5.54
C GLY A 12 -14.26 -2.74 6.21
N ILE A 13 -13.56 -1.66 5.87
CA ILE A 13 -13.72 -0.34 6.49
C ILE A 13 -13.62 0.74 5.40
N LEU A 14 -14.51 1.72 5.49
CA LEU A 14 -14.46 2.95 4.70
C LEU A 14 -14.47 4.18 5.62
N VAL A 15 -13.49 5.08 5.45
CA VAL A 15 -13.42 6.36 6.16
C VAL A 15 -13.27 7.51 5.16
N HIS A 16 -14.04 8.58 5.35
CA HIS A 16 -14.10 9.74 4.45
C HIS A 16 -13.84 11.07 5.19
N TRP A 17 -13.58 12.11 4.40
CA TRP A 17 -13.64 13.53 4.79
C TRP A 17 -12.77 13.91 5.99
N ASN A 18 -11.45 13.99 5.78
CA ASN A 18 -10.47 14.45 6.78
C ASN A 18 -10.57 13.76 8.16
N SER A 19 -11.24 12.62 8.23
CA SER A 19 -11.38 11.83 9.44
C SER A 19 -10.12 11.00 9.66
N THR A 20 -9.92 10.51 10.88
CA THR A 20 -8.81 9.61 11.20
C THR A 20 -9.34 8.24 11.53
N LEU A 21 -8.84 7.21 10.83
CA LEU A 21 -8.99 5.83 11.23
C LEU A 21 -7.78 5.40 12.06
N ILE A 22 -8.01 4.91 13.26
CA ILE A 22 -7.00 4.24 14.08
C ILE A 22 -7.39 2.77 14.18
N VAL A 23 -6.55 1.89 13.67
CA VAL A 23 -6.67 0.44 13.85
C VAL A 23 -5.66 0.02 14.90
N ASP A 24 -6.17 -0.29 16.08
CA ASP A 24 -5.38 -0.61 17.28
C ASP A 24 -5.55 -2.09 17.62
N GLY A 25 -4.68 -2.92 17.04
CA GLY A 25 -4.71 -4.37 17.15
C GLY A 25 -5.85 -5.05 16.38
N GLY A 26 -5.83 -6.39 16.42
CA GLY A 26 -6.86 -7.24 15.82
C GLY A 26 -6.64 -7.57 14.35
N PHE A 27 -7.74 -7.95 13.67
CA PHE A 27 -7.70 -8.52 12.32
C PHE A 27 -8.62 -7.78 11.35
N ILE A 28 -8.11 -7.50 10.15
CA ILE A 28 -8.90 -7.13 8.98
C ILE A 28 -8.66 -8.20 7.93
N ASP A 29 -9.57 -9.17 7.89
CA ASP A 29 -9.34 -10.44 7.20
C ASP A 29 -10.45 -10.81 6.22
N ASN A 30 -10.07 -11.38 5.08
CA ASN A 30 -10.99 -11.98 4.11
C ASN A 30 -12.14 -11.05 3.66
N ASN A 31 -11.86 -9.76 3.50
CA ASN A 31 -12.81 -8.82 2.94
C ASN A 31 -12.62 -8.73 1.42
N ASP A 32 -13.72 -8.76 0.66
CA ASP A 32 -13.67 -8.96 -0.79
C ASP A 32 -14.44 -7.87 -1.54
N LEU A 33 -13.70 -7.16 -2.39
CA LEU A 33 -14.16 -6.11 -3.29
C LEU A 33 -13.82 -6.43 -4.76
N SER A 34 -13.30 -7.63 -5.06
CA SER A 34 -12.82 -8.01 -6.39
C SER A 34 -13.92 -8.03 -7.47
N ALA A 35 -15.18 -8.22 -7.07
CA ALA A 35 -16.32 -8.20 -7.98
C ALA A 35 -16.76 -6.79 -8.41
N SER A 36 -16.18 -5.71 -7.85
CA SER A 36 -16.54 -4.33 -8.21
C SER A 36 -16.06 -3.97 -9.62
N PRO A 37 -16.95 -3.64 -10.57
CA PRO A 37 -16.56 -3.43 -11.97
C PRO A 37 -15.81 -2.11 -12.19
N THR A 38 -16.07 -1.10 -11.34
CA THR A 38 -15.63 0.28 -11.56
C THR A 38 -14.64 0.77 -10.52
N PHE A 39 -14.89 0.49 -9.24
CA PHE A 39 -14.34 1.31 -8.17
C PHE A 39 -13.51 0.58 -7.13
N GLY A 40 -13.33 -0.75 -7.22
CA GLY A 40 -12.85 -1.60 -6.11
C GLY A 40 -11.60 -1.15 -5.35
N TYR A 41 -11.76 -0.19 -4.43
CA TYR A 41 -10.72 0.47 -3.65
C TYR A 41 -10.81 -0.01 -2.20
N GLY A 42 -9.71 -0.52 -1.68
CA GLY A 42 -9.61 -0.94 -0.28
C GLY A 42 -10.42 -2.20 0.01
N GLY A 43 -9.81 -3.37 -0.15
CA GLY A 43 -10.44 -4.63 0.24
C GLY A 43 -10.65 -4.67 1.76
N GLY A 44 -9.56 -4.51 2.51
CA GLY A 44 -9.61 -4.34 3.96
C GLY A 44 -10.04 -2.92 4.35
N ILE A 45 -9.23 -1.93 4.00
CA ILE A 45 -9.42 -0.53 4.40
C ILE A 45 -9.45 0.39 3.18
N TYR A 46 -10.37 1.35 3.16
CA TYR A 46 -10.29 2.51 2.28
C TYR A 46 -10.39 3.81 3.08
N THR A 47 -9.37 4.66 2.99
CA THR A 47 -9.43 6.04 3.47
C THR A 47 -9.44 7.01 2.29
N ALA A 48 -10.46 7.86 2.24
CA ALA A 48 -10.77 8.71 1.10
C ALA A 48 -10.84 10.18 1.48
N ALA A 49 -10.67 11.07 0.50
CA ALA A 49 -10.84 12.50 0.65
C ALA A 49 -10.11 13.11 1.87
N GLY A 50 -8.80 12.84 1.99
CA GLY A 50 -7.95 13.40 3.04
C GLY A 50 -8.01 12.68 4.38
N ALA A 51 -8.68 11.53 4.47
CA ALA A 51 -8.76 10.76 5.71
C ALA A 51 -7.45 10.04 6.06
N ASN A 52 -6.96 10.20 7.28
CA ASN A 52 -5.70 9.60 7.75
C ASN A 52 -5.89 8.16 8.21
N LEU A 53 -4.84 7.36 8.05
CA LEU A 53 -4.76 5.99 8.54
C LEU A 53 -3.60 5.83 9.53
N GLU A 54 -3.91 5.35 10.73
CA GLU A 54 -2.95 4.86 11.70
C GLU A 54 -3.22 3.37 11.95
N ILE A 55 -2.23 2.51 11.73
CA ILE A 55 -2.30 1.08 12.04
C ILE A 55 -1.22 0.76 13.07
N LYS A 56 -1.59 0.08 14.16
CA LYS A 56 -0.67 -0.20 15.26
C LYS A 56 -0.97 -1.46 16.05
N ASN A 57 -0.10 -1.73 17.02
CA ASN A 57 -0.30 -2.71 18.09
C ASN A 57 -0.60 -4.12 17.57
N GLY A 58 0.23 -4.61 16.65
CA GLY A 58 0.13 -5.99 16.16
C GLY A 58 -1.08 -6.25 15.25
N THR A 59 -1.64 -5.21 14.64
CA THR A 59 -2.74 -5.37 13.69
C THR A 59 -2.33 -6.27 12.52
N ILE A 60 -3.21 -7.20 12.14
CA ILE A 60 -3.03 -8.09 10.99
C ILE A 60 -4.06 -7.76 9.91
N ILE A 61 -3.58 -7.41 8.72
CA ILE A 61 -4.40 -7.19 7.53
C ILE A 61 -4.11 -8.32 6.54
N SER A 62 -5.07 -9.23 6.34
CA SER A 62 -4.82 -10.43 5.55
C SER A 62 -5.95 -10.91 4.66
N ASN A 63 -5.60 -11.65 3.62
CA ASN A 63 -6.54 -12.36 2.74
C ASN A 63 -7.61 -11.44 2.09
N ASN A 64 -7.38 -10.14 2.06
CA ASN A 64 -8.32 -9.20 1.48
C ASN A 64 -8.12 -9.14 -0.04
N LYS A 65 -9.18 -8.82 -0.76
CA LYS A 65 -9.18 -8.76 -2.22
C LYS A 65 -9.80 -7.46 -2.71
N ALA A 66 -9.15 -6.81 -3.67
CA ALA A 66 -9.67 -5.61 -4.30
C ALA A 66 -9.09 -5.42 -5.70
N LYS A 67 -9.53 -4.38 -6.41
CA LYS A 67 -8.86 -3.95 -7.64
C LYS A 67 -7.62 -3.11 -7.31
N TYR A 68 -7.73 -2.23 -6.31
CA TYR A 68 -6.65 -1.35 -5.86
C TYR A 68 -6.57 -1.31 -4.33
N GLY A 69 -5.40 -1.62 -3.77
CA GLY A 69 -5.16 -1.65 -2.33
C GLY A 69 -5.95 -2.76 -1.65
N ALA A 70 -5.53 -4.02 -1.81
CA ALA A 70 -6.32 -5.13 -1.29
C ALA A 70 -6.30 -5.19 0.23
N GLY A 71 -5.14 -5.10 0.88
CA GLY A 71 -5.07 -4.87 2.32
C GLY A 71 -5.63 -3.49 2.70
N GLY A 72 -5.26 -2.47 1.94
CA GLY A 72 -5.90 -1.16 2.06
C GLY A 72 -5.46 -0.14 1.03
N ARG A 73 -6.28 0.90 0.85
CA ARG A 73 -6.00 2.05 0.00
C ARG A 73 -6.22 3.36 0.76
N THR A 74 -5.31 4.31 0.58
CA THR A 74 -5.46 5.66 1.12
C THR A 74 -5.32 6.69 -0.02
N GLU A 75 -6.23 7.67 -0.09
CA GLU A 75 -6.13 8.77 -1.04
C GLU A 75 -5.36 9.98 -0.51
N TYR A 76 -5.11 10.94 -1.40
CA TYR A 76 -4.25 12.12 -1.23
C TYR A 76 -4.37 12.85 0.11
N LYS A 77 -3.34 13.66 0.40
CA LYS A 77 -3.27 14.62 1.52
C LYS A 77 -3.30 14.00 2.91
N THR A 78 -2.76 12.80 3.04
CA THR A 78 -2.83 12.03 4.28
C THR A 78 -1.44 11.83 4.86
N SER A 79 -1.37 11.95 6.18
CA SER A 79 -0.24 11.49 6.98
C SER A 79 -0.61 10.09 7.45
N ASN A 80 -0.02 9.07 6.82
CA ASN A 80 -0.32 7.69 7.17
C ASN A 80 0.83 7.09 7.95
N ILE A 81 0.49 6.41 9.04
CA ILE A 81 1.45 5.81 9.95
C ILE A 81 1.11 4.34 10.11
N ILE A 82 2.07 3.49 9.80
CA ILE A 82 2.00 2.06 10.04
C ILE A 82 3.10 1.75 11.03
N GLN A 83 2.69 1.45 12.27
CA GLN A 83 3.60 1.25 13.39
C GLN A 83 4.15 -0.18 13.41
N ASP A 84 5.23 -0.33 14.18
CA ASP A 84 5.97 -1.56 14.40
C ASP A 84 5.06 -2.72 14.81
N GLY A 85 5.40 -3.92 14.33
CA GLY A 85 4.65 -5.15 14.61
C GLY A 85 3.37 -5.31 13.80
N THR A 86 3.01 -4.38 12.91
CA THR A 86 1.91 -4.57 11.95
C THR A 86 2.28 -5.64 10.92
N ILE A 87 1.32 -6.49 10.56
CA ILE A 87 1.50 -7.55 9.55
C ILE A 87 0.49 -7.39 8.43
N ILE A 88 0.95 -7.32 7.18
CA ILE A 88 0.14 -7.17 5.98
C ILE A 88 0.48 -8.30 5.03
N ARG A 89 -0.42 -9.28 4.91
CA ARG A 89 -0.08 -10.52 4.19
C ARG A 89 -1.20 -11.17 3.40
N ASN A 90 -0.84 -11.93 2.38
CA ASN A 90 -1.78 -12.72 1.58
C ASN A 90 -2.91 -11.88 0.96
N ASN A 91 -2.72 -10.59 0.77
CA ASN A 91 -3.71 -9.74 0.14
C ASN A 91 -3.50 -9.74 -1.38
N THR A 92 -4.59 -9.73 -2.15
CA THR A 92 -4.54 -9.84 -3.61
C THR A 92 -5.26 -8.68 -4.27
N ALA A 93 -4.49 -7.80 -4.90
CA ALA A 93 -5.03 -6.74 -5.75
C ALA A 93 -4.99 -7.17 -7.22
N VAL A 94 -6.02 -6.82 -7.99
CA VAL A 94 -6.00 -7.06 -9.45
C VAL A 94 -5.03 -6.11 -10.15
N SER A 95 -4.94 -4.86 -9.71
CA SER A 95 -4.11 -3.82 -10.34
C SER A 95 -2.94 -3.42 -9.45
N SER A 96 -3.19 -2.76 -8.33
CA SER A 96 -2.14 -2.05 -7.58
C SER A 96 -2.24 -2.28 -6.10
N GLY A 97 -1.09 -2.38 -5.43
CA GLY A 97 -1.00 -2.44 -3.97
C GLY A 97 -1.68 -3.68 -3.43
N GLY A 98 -1.04 -4.84 -3.59
CA GLY A 98 -1.56 -6.08 -3.02
C GLY A 98 -1.70 -5.92 -1.50
N GLY A 99 -0.63 -5.53 -0.83
CA GLY A 99 -0.68 -5.09 0.56
C GLY A 99 -1.39 -3.74 0.68
N LEU A 100 -0.71 -2.65 0.31
CA LEU A 100 -1.25 -1.30 0.45
C LEU A 100 -1.03 -0.45 -0.81
N TYR A 101 -1.98 0.45 -1.06
CA TYR A 101 -1.86 1.46 -2.09
C TYR A 101 -2.09 2.87 -1.53
N PHE A 102 -1.12 3.75 -1.72
CA PHE A 102 -1.20 5.16 -1.34
C PHE A 102 -1.31 6.05 -2.58
N GLY A 103 -2.51 6.51 -2.92
CA GLY A 103 -2.73 7.40 -4.06
C GLY A 103 -4.11 7.23 -4.70
N SER A 104 -4.37 8.00 -5.76
CA SER A 104 -5.56 7.81 -6.60
C SER A 104 -5.27 7.80 -8.11
N GLY A 105 -4.00 7.63 -8.49
CA GLY A 105 -3.55 7.48 -9.88
C GLY A 105 -3.52 8.76 -10.73
N THR A 106 -4.25 9.82 -10.36
CA THR A 106 -4.44 11.02 -11.22
C THR A 106 -3.87 12.32 -10.68
N TYR A 107 -3.74 12.49 -9.37
CA TYR A 107 -3.25 13.71 -8.73
C TYR A 107 -1.91 13.47 -8.04
N LEU A 108 -1.17 14.55 -7.79
CA LEU A 108 0.01 14.50 -6.94
C LEU A 108 -0.44 14.42 -5.48
N GLY A 109 0.11 13.46 -4.76
CA GLY A 109 0.21 13.47 -3.31
C GLY A 109 1.03 14.67 -2.82
N ALA A 110 0.83 14.98 -1.55
CA ALA A 110 1.62 15.94 -0.77
C ALA A 110 1.74 15.48 0.69
N GLY A 111 1.52 14.18 0.93
CA GLY A 111 1.48 13.58 2.26
C GLY A 111 2.81 12.91 2.62
N THR A 112 2.97 12.63 3.91
CA THR A 112 4.06 11.79 4.41
C THR A 112 3.52 10.40 4.74
N ILE A 113 4.26 9.37 4.33
CA ILE A 113 3.93 7.98 4.65
C ILE A 113 5.09 7.41 5.46
N SER A 114 4.78 6.98 6.68
CA SER A 114 5.76 6.39 7.60
C SER A 114 5.39 4.93 7.86
N ILE A 115 6.29 4.02 7.53
CA ILE A 115 6.16 2.59 7.80
C ILE A 115 7.32 2.19 8.71
N GLY A 116 7.00 1.76 9.93
CA GLY A 116 7.95 1.22 10.90
C GLY A 116 8.27 -0.26 10.63
N ALA A 117 8.70 -0.97 11.67
CA ALA A 117 9.09 -2.37 11.63
C ALA A 117 7.88 -3.31 11.41
N ALA A 118 7.28 -3.20 10.24
CA ALA A 118 6.14 -3.97 9.76
C ALA A 118 6.60 -5.14 8.89
N ILE A 119 5.79 -6.18 8.84
CA ILE A 119 5.98 -7.33 7.96
C ILE A 119 4.97 -7.22 6.82
N ILE A 120 5.45 -7.12 5.58
CA ILE A 120 4.63 -7.02 4.37
C ILE A 120 5.00 -8.19 3.47
N GLU A 121 4.17 -9.24 3.46
CA GLU A 121 4.56 -10.50 2.83
C GLU A 121 3.49 -11.22 2.03
N ASN A 122 3.90 -12.00 1.04
CA ASN A 122 3.00 -12.89 0.27
C ASN A 122 1.80 -12.15 -0.36
N ASN A 123 1.94 -10.85 -0.63
CA ASN A 123 0.91 -10.08 -1.30
C ASN A 123 1.11 -10.16 -2.82
N THR A 124 0.03 -10.03 -3.58
CA THR A 124 0.04 -10.15 -5.03
C THR A 124 -0.68 -8.97 -5.67
N ALA A 125 -0.08 -8.38 -6.70
CA ALA A 125 -0.70 -7.37 -7.55
C ALA A 125 -0.07 -7.34 -8.94
N ASN A 126 -0.60 -6.54 -9.86
CA ASN A 126 0.07 -6.23 -11.12
C ASN A 126 1.19 -5.18 -10.91
N PHE A 127 1.01 -4.30 -9.94
CA PHE A 127 1.90 -3.19 -9.60
C PHE A 127 2.04 -3.06 -8.08
N GLY A 128 3.27 -2.98 -7.56
CA GLY A 128 3.52 -2.78 -6.13
C GLY A 128 2.87 -3.87 -5.29
N ALA A 129 3.31 -5.11 -5.47
CA ALA A 129 2.66 -6.27 -4.86
C ALA A 129 2.55 -6.15 -3.34
N GLY A 130 3.58 -5.63 -2.66
CA GLY A 130 3.51 -5.25 -1.26
C GLY A 130 2.96 -3.83 -1.09
N LEU A 131 3.64 -2.85 -1.69
CA LEU A 131 3.37 -1.43 -1.54
C LEU A 131 3.33 -0.75 -2.91
N ASP A 132 2.29 0.02 -3.17
CA ASP A 132 2.21 0.93 -4.31
C ASP A 132 2.08 2.37 -3.78
N PHE A 133 2.93 3.26 -4.30
CA PHE A 133 2.90 4.69 -4.04
C PHE A 133 2.58 5.45 -5.33
N GLY A 134 1.48 6.19 -5.32
CA GLY A 134 1.19 7.25 -6.27
C GLY A 134 2.24 8.37 -6.21
N ARG A 135 2.03 9.47 -6.95
CA ARG A 135 3.06 10.50 -7.15
C ARG A 135 3.09 11.53 -6.02
N GLY A 136 4.22 12.21 -5.77
CA GLY A 136 4.31 13.39 -4.89
C GLY A 136 4.38 13.13 -3.38
N PHE A 137 4.66 11.91 -2.93
CA PHE A 137 4.78 11.59 -1.51
C PHE A 137 6.23 11.62 -1.01
N THR A 138 6.38 11.92 0.28
CA THR A 138 7.58 11.61 1.05
C THR A 138 7.32 10.29 1.79
N ILE A 139 8.08 9.26 1.47
CA ILE A 139 7.93 7.91 2.01
C ILE A 139 9.16 7.56 2.85
N MET A 140 8.92 7.17 4.10
CA MET A 140 9.95 6.68 5.02
C MET A 140 9.57 5.28 5.48
N ILE A 141 10.41 4.30 5.15
CA ILE A 141 10.27 2.93 5.61
C ILE A 141 11.49 2.59 6.46
N ASN A 142 11.27 2.19 7.71
CA ASN A 142 12.33 1.89 8.67
C ASN A 142 12.08 0.54 9.34
N GLY A 143 13.03 -0.38 9.21
CA GLY A 143 12.99 -1.67 9.91
C GLY A 143 12.00 -2.69 9.34
N ALA A 144 11.42 -2.42 8.16
CA ALA A 144 10.37 -3.27 7.60
C ALA A 144 10.92 -4.49 6.86
N ASP A 145 10.22 -5.60 6.99
CA ASP A 145 10.46 -6.85 6.26
C ASP A 145 9.44 -6.94 5.11
N ILE A 146 9.92 -6.82 3.87
CA ILE A 146 9.10 -6.88 2.66
C ILE A 146 9.49 -8.15 1.91
N LEU A 147 8.68 -9.20 2.07
CA LEU A 147 9.08 -10.58 1.77
C LEU A 147 8.12 -11.28 0.81
N ASN A 148 8.62 -12.03 -0.16
CA ASN A 148 7.80 -12.94 -0.97
C ASN A 148 6.59 -12.29 -1.66
N ASN A 149 6.62 -10.97 -1.93
CA ASN A 149 5.55 -10.32 -2.66
C ASN A 149 5.76 -10.55 -4.16
N SER A 150 4.70 -10.89 -4.88
CA SER A 150 4.76 -11.28 -6.28
C SER A 150 3.94 -10.34 -7.17
N SER A 151 4.61 -9.74 -8.13
CA SER A 151 4.03 -8.84 -9.11
C SER A 151 3.89 -9.51 -10.47
N LEU A 152 2.68 -9.48 -11.03
CA LEU A 152 2.35 -10.25 -12.22
C LEU A 152 2.75 -9.58 -13.53
N THR A 153 2.89 -8.24 -13.58
CA THR A 153 2.93 -7.54 -14.87
C THR A 153 4.06 -6.55 -15.07
N SER A 154 4.85 -6.17 -14.06
CA SER A 154 6.18 -5.55 -14.29
C SER A 154 6.90 -5.01 -13.06
N ASP A 155 6.23 -4.73 -11.95
CA ASP A 155 6.81 -3.79 -10.98
C ASP A 155 7.12 -4.45 -9.64
N GLY A 156 8.24 -4.13 -9.01
CA GLY A 156 8.68 -4.71 -7.75
C GLY A 156 7.66 -4.76 -6.62
N ALA A 157 8.01 -5.45 -5.53
CA ALA A 157 7.22 -5.45 -4.30
C ALA A 157 6.87 -4.04 -3.83
N ILE A 158 7.77 -3.08 -4.03
CA ILE A 158 7.50 -1.65 -3.92
C ILE A 158 7.44 -1.03 -5.33
N TYR A 159 6.32 -0.42 -5.65
CA TYR A 159 6.16 0.45 -6.81
C TYR A 159 6.08 1.92 -6.40
N THR A 160 6.81 2.78 -7.08
CA THR A 160 6.84 4.22 -6.80
C THR A 160 7.10 5.03 -8.06
N TYR A 161 6.86 6.35 -8.03
CA TYR A 161 7.07 7.24 -9.17
C TYR A 161 8.20 8.26 -8.94
N PRO A 162 8.81 8.81 -10.01
CA PRO A 162 9.93 9.78 -9.93
C PRO A 162 9.62 11.06 -9.15
N GLN A 163 8.35 11.39 -8.93
CA GLN A 163 7.93 12.55 -8.12
C GLN A 163 7.96 12.27 -6.62
N ASN A 164 8.26 11.04 -6.20
CA ASN A 164 8.35 10.66 -4.79
C ASN A 164 9.77 10.80 -4.25
N ILE A 165 9.85 10.99 -2.94
CA ILE A 165 11.08 10.81 -2.16
C ILE A 165 10.91 9.50 -1.37
N LEU A 166 11.75 8.50 -1.61
CA LEU A 166 11.68 7.20 -0.94
C LEU A 166 12.95 6.96 -0.12
N SER A 167 12.80 6.85 1.19
CA SER A 167 13.87 6.42 2.11
C SER A 167 13.56 5.04 2.65
N LEU A 168 14.49 4.10 2.45
CA LEU A 168 14.46 2.76 3.03
C LEU A 168 15.64 2.65 4.00
N SER A 169 15.35 2.30 5.25
CA SER A 169 16.36 2.20 6.30
C SER A 169 16.18 0.90 7.08
N ASN A 170 17.26 0.14 7.31
CA ASN A 170 17.21 -1.12 8.08
C ASN A 170 16.16 -2.13 7.57
N CYS A 171 15.80 -2.09 6.28
CA CYS A 171 14.75 -2.93 5.72
C CYS A 171 15.33 -4.22 5.12
N LEU A 172 14.60 -5.32 5.25
CA LEU A 172 14.87 -6.55 4.51
C LEU A 172 13.91 -6.66 3.33
N LEU A 173 14.43 -6.63 2.11
CA LEU A 173 13.66 -6.87 0.89
C LEU A 173 14.12 -8.19 0.28
N ASN A 174 13.38 -9.28 0.51
CA ASN A 174 13.83 -10.63 0.16
C ASN A 174 12.77 -11.44 -0.59
N ASN A 175 13.20 -12.25 -1.55
CA ASN A 175 12.35 -13.13 -2.35
C ASN A 175 11.14 -12.46 -3.02
N ASN A 176 11.24 -11.15 -3.29
CA ASN A 176 10.20 -10.47 -4.04
C ASN A 176 10.37 -10.74 -5.53
N ASP A 177 9.28 -11.11 -6.18
CA ASP A 177 9.25 -11.57 -7.57
C ASP A 177 8.50 -10.57 -8.44
N ALA A 178 9.16 -10.09 -9.50
CA ALA A 178 8.58 -9.20 -10.50
C ALA A 178 9.41 -9.26 -11.77
N GLN A 179 8.81 -8.93 -12.92
CA GLN A 179 9.52 -8.87 -14.19
C GLN A 179 10.62 -7.78 -14.20
N TYR A 180 10.40 -6.64 -13.53
CA TYR A 180 11.39 -5.59 -13.34
C TYR A 180 11.49 -5.17 -11.87
N GLY A 181 12.72 -5.00 -11.39
CA GLY A 181 13.01 -4.47 -10.05
C GLY A 181 12.34 -5.27 -8.93
N GLY A 182 12.55 -6.60 -8.88
CA GLY A 182 11.87 -7.54 -7.96
C GLY A 182 11.52 -6.97 -6.57
N ALA A 183 12.45 -6.30 -5.91
CA ALA A 183 12.21 -5.59 -4.66
C ALA A 183 11.56 -4.20 -4.83
N VAL A 184 12.19 -3.31 -5.61
CA VAL A 184 11.73 -1.93 -5.81
C VAL A 184 11.80 -1.59 -7.29
N TYR A 185 10.70 -1.05 -7.82
CA TYR A 185 10.64 -0.48 -9.17
C TYR A 185 10.19 0.98 -9.09
N ILE A 186 10.98 1.86 -9.70
CA ILE A 186 10.65 3.28 -9.88
C ILE A 186 10.14 3.42 -11.30
N GLY A 187 8.85 3.68 -11.46
CA GLY A 187 8.20 3.84 -12.75
C GLY A 187 8.69 5.05 -13.54
N SER A 188 8.24 5.18 -14.79
CA SER A 188 8.50 6.37 -15.58
C SER A 188 7.57 7.52 -15.15
N ALA A 189 8.12 8.72 -15.07
CA ALA A 189 7.32 9.93 -15.09
C ALA A 189 7.03 10.23 -16.55
N GLU A 190 5.77 10.18 -16.97
CA GLU A 190 5.39 10.83 -18.21
C GLU A 190 5.72 12.33 -18.08
N ASN A 191 6.78 12.79 -18.76
CA ASN A 191 7.08 14.20 -19.02
C ASN A 191 7.17 15.17 -17.82
N THR A 192 7.87 14.86 -16.71
CA THR A 192 8.08 15.87 -15.65
C THR A 192 9.53 16.20 -15.27
N GLY A 193 10.56 15.52 -15.80
CA GLY A 193 11.96 15.87 -15.52
C GLY A 193 12.38 15.81 -14.04
N THR A 194 11.52 15.29 -13.17
CA THR A 194 11.75 15.11 -11.73
C THR A 194 12.33 13.73 -11.47
N ALA A 195 13.45 13.65 -10.76
CA ALA A 195 14.07 12.39 -10.36
C ALA A 195 13.64 12.02 -8.93
N THR A 196 13.33 10.74 -8.69
CA THR A 196 13.18 10.24 -7.32
C THR A 196 14.54 10.17 -6.66
N THR A 197 14.58 10.59 -5.40
CA THR A 197 15.68 10.23 -4.52
C THR A 197 15.31 8.93 -3.81
N LEU A 198 16.03 7.85 -4.13
CA LEU A 198 16.02 6.61 -3.35
C LEU A 198 17.24 6.61 -2.44
N THR A 199 17.01 6.56 -1.13
CA THR A 199 18.09 6.41 -0.15
C THR A 199 17.98 5.05 0.52
N LEU A 200 19.06 4.26 0.45
CA LEU A 200 19.20 3.00 1.17
C LEU A 200 20.14 3.25 2.36
N LEU A 201 19.60 3.20 3.57
CA LEU A 201 20.34 3.33 4.82
C LEU A 201 20.46 1.95 5.46
N LYS A 202 21.68 1.59 5.84
CA LYS A 202 21.98 0.37 6.60
C LYS A 202 21.91 0.61 8.09
#